data_AF-A0A8H7J884-F1
#
_entry.id   AF-A0A8H7J884-F1
#
_cell.length_a   1.000
_cell.length_b   1.000
_cell.length_c   1.000
_cell.angle_alpha   90.00
_cell.angle_beta   90.00
_cell.angle_gamma   90.00
#
_symmetry.space_group_name_H-M   'P 1'
#
loop_
_entity.id
_entity.type
_entity.pdbx_description
1 polymer ?
#
loop_
_entity_poly.entity_id
_entity_poly.type
_entity_poly.pdbx_seq_one_letter_code
_entity_poly.pdbx_strand_id
1 'polypeptide(L)'
;MVLALLARLTAPPSQTLLTLAPTPSTVSFTVSTRPVPATVAAKLRNYVILLLRLVIGTLVLATLWTKWRITHGQSTDILLWTLGGPQTAALLKAIGALGWNYIAPGAVAVLFVVLRRGYTEESLTLLRGLGVQTSSSAATFLKSPSRRFIPTSDIQDLLIHEAFRGFEVRFYLLIVVKGEKDIVVVFPGLLPRRAILEEVWRGARKCLWESEGVGRTKETEDGSAAVK
;
A
#
# COMPACT_ATOMS: atom_id res chain seq x y z
N MET A 1 -0.78 -23.48 24.02
CA MET A 1 -1.54 -23.04 22.82
C MET A 1 -1.89 -21.56 22.83
N VAL A 2 -2.43 -21.01 23.93
CA VAL A 2 -2.81 -19.58 24.06
C VAL A 2 -1.61 -18.64 23.90
N LEU A 3 -0.46 -18.94 24.51
CA LEU A 3 0.74 -18.10 24.41
C LEU A 3 1.26 -17.96 22.97
N ALA A 4 1.22 -19.05 22.19
CA ALA A 4 1.63 -19.05 20.78
C ALA A 4 0.63 -18.27 19.89
N LEU A 5 -0.65 -18.26 20.27
CA LEU A 5 -1.70 -17.52 19.58
C LEU A 5 -1.60 -16.02 19.89
N LEU A 6 -1.32 -15.66 21.15
CA LEU A 6 -1.02 -14.29 21.57
C LEU A 6 0.26 -13.77 20.89
N ALA A 7 1.32 -14.58 20.85
CA ALA A 7 2.56 -14.23 20.14
C ALA A 7 2.34 -14.04 18.62
N ARG A 8 1.42 -14.79 18.00
CA ARG A 8 1.02 -14.59 16.59
C ARG A 8 0.19 -13.33 16.38
N LEU A 9 -0.62 -12.93 17.35
CA LEU A 9 -1.39 -11.68 17.28
C LEU A 9 -0.51 -10.44 17.48
N THR A 10 0.57 -10.58 18.25
CA THR A 10 1.53 -9.50 18.50
C THR A 10 2.68 -9.45 17.49
N ALA A 11 2.92 -10.54 16.75
CA ALA A 11 3.99 -10.58 15.76
C ALA A 11 3.70 -9.60 14.60
N PRO A 12 4.72 -8.84 14.13
CA PRO A 12 4.55 -8.00 12.96
C PRO A 12 4.12 -8.85 11.76
N PRO A 13 3.22 -8.32 10.91
CA PRO A 13 2.70 -9.06 9.76
C PRO A 13 3.85 -9.53 8.88
N SER A 14 3.70 -10.70 8.27
CA SER A 14 4.68 -11.22 7.32
C SER A 14 4.86 -10.21 6.19
N GLN A 15 6.11 -9.80 5.96
CA GLN A 15 6.49 -8.89 4.90
C GLN A 15 7.23 -9.66 3.82
N THR A 16 7.02 -9.29 2.57
CA THR A 16 7.75 -9.85 1.43
C THR A 16 8.47 -8.70 0.72
N LEU A 17 9.77 -8.88 0.49
CA LEU A 17 10.58 -8.01 -0.35
C LEU A 17 10.54 -8.53 -1.78
N LEU A 18 10.26 -7.65 -2.73
CA LEU A 18 10.30 -7.91 -4.15
C LEU A 18 11.26 -6.90 -4.80
N THR A 19 12.35 -7.44 -5.34
CA THR A 19 13.38 -6.67 -6.03
C THR A 19 13.20 -6.83 -7.54
N LEU A 20 12.95 -5.73 -8.24
CA LEU A 20 12.86 -5.71 -9.71
C LEU A 20 13.90 -4.74 -10.27
N ALA A 21 14.71 -5.22 -11.20
CA ALA A 21 15.71 -4.44 -11.93
C ALA A 21 15.41 -4.48 -13.44
N PRO A 22 14.43 -3.70 -13.93
CA PRO A 22 14.03 -3.74 -15.33
C PRO A 22 15.10 -3.19 -16.29
N THR A 23 15.94 -2.25 -15.84
CA THR A 23 17.06 -1.71 -16.61
C THR A 23 18.32 -1.69 -15.74
N PRO A 24 19.53 -1.67 -16.33
CA PRO A 24 20.78 -1.57 -15.55
C PRO A 24 20.89 -0.25 -14.75
N SER A 25 20.06 0.75 -15.08
CA SER A 25 19.97 2.05 -14.43
C SER A 25 18.82 2.15 -13.42
N THR A 26 17.90 1.19 -13.36
CA THR A 26 16.69 1.26 -12.54
C THR A 26 16.56 0.03 -11.67
N VAL A 27 16.50 0.22 -10.35
CA VAL A 27 16.22 -0.85 -9.39
C VAL A 27 15.07 -0.41 -8.49
N SER A 28 14.08 -1.26 -8.33
CA SER A 28 12.93 -1.02 -7.47
C SER A 28 12.84 -2.09 -6.39
N PHE A 29 12.76 -1.65 -5.14
CA PHE A 29 12.55 -2.47 -3.97
C PHE A 29 11.13 -2.23 -3.48
N THR A 30 10.26 -3.23 -3.59
CA THR A 30 8.88 -3.15 -3.10
C THR A 30 8.73 -4.04 -1.89
N VAL A 31 8.33 -3.47 -0.77
CA VAL A 31 7.96 -4.21 0.44
C VAL A 31 6.44 -4.22 0.54
N SER A 32 5.87 -5.41 0.74
CA SER A 32 4.43 -5.60 0.85
C SER A 32 4.07 -6.49 2.02
N THR A 33 2.96 -6.19 2.69
CA THR A 33 2.28 -7.10 3.63
C THR A 33 1.31 -8.06 2.94
N ARG A 34 1.19 -7.98 1.62
CA ARG A 34 0.31 -8.86 0.85
C ARG A 34 0.82 -10.30 0.97
N PRO A 35 0.00 -11.25 1.48
CA PRO A 35 0.39 -12.64 1.48
C PRO A 35 0.48 -13.12 0.03
N VAL A 36 1.65 -13.62 -0.38
CA VAL A 36 1.84 -14.23 -1.70
C VAL A 36 1.05 -15.54 -1.72
N PRO A 37 -0.04 -15.66 -2.50
CA PRO A 37 -0.87 -16.85 -2.48
C PRO A 37 -0.17 -17.96 -3.27
N ALA A 38 0.63 -18.77 -2.57
CA ALA A 38 1.35 -19.90 -3.16
C ALA A 38 0.39 -21.04 -3.54
N THR A 39 -0.71 -21.22 -2.79
CA THR A 39 -1.68 -22.31 -3.01
C THR A 39 -2.92 -21.83 -3.75
N VAL A 40 -3.52 -22.72 -4.56
CA VAL A 40 -4.79 -22.46 -5.26
C VAL A 40 -5.91 -22.11 -4.27
N ALA A 41 -5.95 -22.79 -3.12
CA ALA A 41 -6.91 -22.49 -2.06
C ALA A 41 -6.77 -21.06 -1.51
N ALA A 42 -5.54 -20.56 -1.34
CA ALA A 42 -5.30 -19.18 -0.90
C ALA A 42 -5.74 -18.16 -1.96
N LYS A 43 -5.53 -18.46 -3.25
CA LYS A 43 -6.03 -17.64 -4.36
C LYS A 43 -7.56 -17.61 -4.36
N LEU A 44 -8.22 -18.77 -4.29
CA LEU A 44 -9.68 -18.90 -4.27
C LEU A 44 -10.27 -18.10 -3.10
N ARG A 45 -9.74 -18.27 -1.88
CA ARG A 45 -10.18 -17.52 -0.70
C ARG A 45 -10.11 -16.01 -0.93
N ASN A 46 -9.01 -15.51 -1.50
CA ASN A 46 -8.86 -14.08 -1.77
C ASN A 46 -9.90 -13.59 -2.79
N TYR A 47 -10.17 -14.37 -3.85
CA TYR A 47 -11.22 -14.03 -4.83
C TYR A 47 -12.62 -14.07 -4.21
N VAL A 48 -12.91 -15.05 -3.35
CA VAL A 48 -14.19 -15.14 -2.62
C VAL A 48 -14.38 -13.93 -1.71
N ILE A 49 -13.35 -13.51 -0.97
CA ILE A 49 -13.40 -12.31 -0.13
C ILE A 49 -13.63 -11.05 -0.97
N LEU A 50 -12.96 -10.94 -2.12
CA LEU A 50 -13.15 -9.82 -3.04
C LEU A 50 -14.58 -9.79 -3.61
N LEU A 51 -15.11 -10.94 -4.04
CA LEU A 51 -16.46 -11.09 -4.55
C LEU A 51 -17.48 -10.73 -3.47
N LEU A 52 -17.32 -11.22 -2.25
CA LEU A 52 -18.18 -10.89 -1.12
C LEU A 52 -18.19 -9.38 -0.84
N ARG A 53 -17.02 -8.72 -0.89
CA ARG A 53 -16.92 -7.26 -0.75
C ARG A 53 -17.68 -6.53 -1.86
N LEU A 54 -17.57 -6.99 -3.10
CA LEU A 54 -18.30 -6.41 -4.23
C LEU A 54 -19.81 -6.58 -4.06
N VAL A 55 -20.28 -7.78 -3.68
CA VAL A 55 -21.70 -8.06 -3.43
C VAL A 55 -22.24 -7.22 -2.28
N ILE A 56 -21.51 -7.09 -1.17
CA ILE A 56 -21.93 -6.22 -0.06
C ILE A 56 -22.00 -4.75 -0.52
N GLY A 57 -21.01 -4.28 -1.28
CA GLY A 57 -20.99 -2.93 -1.83
C GLY A 57 -22.18 -2.65 -2.75
N THR A 58 -22.49 -3.55 -3.67
CA THR A 58 -23.63 -3.39 -4.59
C THR A 58 -24.97 -3.46 -3.86
N LEU A 59 -25.12 -4.32 -2.86
CA LEU A 59 -26.31 -4.38 -2.02
C LEU A 59 -26.54 -3.07 -1.26
N VAL A 60 -25.51 -2.49 -0.66
CA VAL A 60 -25.63 -1.20 0.04
C VAL A 60 -26.05 -0.09 -0.93
N LEU A 61 -25.43 -0.02 -2.11
CA LEU A 61 -25.83 0.95 -3.14
C LEU A 61 -27.28 0.74 -3.60
N ALA A 62 -27.72 -0.51 -3.76
CA ALA A 62 -29.10 -0.84 -4.07
C ALA A 62 -30.05 -0.34 -2.96
N THR A 63 -29.72 -0.55 -1.68
CA THR A 63 -30.55 -0.05 -0.56
C THR A 63 -30.64 1.48 -0.50
N LEU A 64 -29.55 2.19 -0.82
CA LEU A 64 -29.57 3.66 -0.91
C LEU A 64 -30.43 4.13 -2.08
N TRP A 65 -30.30 3.46 -3.24
CA TRP A 65 -31.09 3.76 -4.42
C TRP A 65 -32.59 3.50 -4.21
N THR A 66 -32.97 2.38 -3.56
CA THR A 66 -34.36 2.09 -3.23
C THR A 66 -34.93 3.11 -2.26
N LYS A 67 -34.16 3.50 -1.23
CA LYS A 67 -34.58 4.52 -0.27
C LYS A 67 -34.78 5.89 -0.93
N TRP A 68 -33.88 6.26 -1.84
CA TRP A 68 -34.00 7.49 -2.63
C TRP A 68 -35.27 7.50 -3.50
N ARG A 69 -35.57 6.39 -4.20
CA ARG A 69 -36.79 6.22 -5.00
C ARG A 69 -38.06 6.36 -4.16
N ILE A 70 -38.12 5.70 -3.00
CA ILE A 70 -39.27 5.76 -2.07
C ILE A 70 -39.48 7.20 -1.57
N THR A 71 -38.40 7.89 -1.21
CA THR A 71 -38.46 9.27 -0.70
C THR A 71 -38.97 10.25 -1.77
N HIS A 72 -38.64 10.02 -3.04
CA HIS A 72 -39.08 10.85 -4.17
C HIS A 72 -40.37 10.33 -4.84
N GLY A 73 -41.06 9.35 -4.24
CA GLY A 73 -42.33 8.83 -4.75
C GLY A 73 -42.25 8.14 -6.12
N GLN A 74 -41.07 7.65 -6.52
CA GLN A 74 -40.91 6.95 -7.79
C GLN A 74 -41.25 5.46 -7.70
N SER A 75 -41.67 4.87 -8.83
CA SER A 75 -42.10 3.48 -8.88
C SER A 75 -40.99 2.51 -8.45
N THR A 76 -41.34 1.52 -7.63
CA THR A 76 -40.45 0.44 -7.18
C THR A 76 -40.68 -0.86 -7.96
N ASP A 77 -41.45 -0.79 -9.04
CA ASP A 77 -41.88 -1.95 -9.84
C ASP A 77 -40.69 -2.71 -10.44
N ILE A 78 -39.60 -2.00 -10.74
CA ILE A 78 -38.34 -2.59 -11.21
C ILE A 78 -37.79 -3.57 -10.16
N LEU A 79 -37.83 -3.23 -8.87
CA LEU A 79 -37.37 -4.11 -7.79
C LEU A 79 -38.29 -5.31 -7.60
N LEU A 80 -39.61 -5.07 -7.67
CA LEU A 80 -40.63 -6.11 -7.57
C LEU A 80 -40.51 -7.13 -8.71
N TRP A 81 -40.18 -6.66 -9.91
CA TRP A 81 -39.93 -7.49 -11.08
C TRP A 81 -38.60 -8.26 -10.98
N THR A 82 -37.51 -7.61 -10.57
CA THR A 82 -36.18 -8.25 -10.49
C THR A 82 -36.07 -9.30 -9.39
N LEU A 83 -36.72 -9.07 -8.23
CA LEU A 83 -36.52 -9.88 -7.03
C LEU A 83 -37.76 -10.71 -6.66
N GLY A 84 -38.91 -10.44 -7.30
CA GLY A 84 -40.12 -11.27 -7.35
C GLY A 84 -40.49 -12.03 -6.08
N GLY A 85 -41.37 -11.47 -5.24
CA GLY A 85 -41.99 -12.26 -4.17
C GLY A 85 -42.47 -11.47 -2.94
N PRO A 86 -43.17 -12.11 -1.99
CA PRO A 86 -43.71 -11.46 -0.79
C PRO A 86 -42.62 -10.89 0.15
N GLN A 87 -41.42 -11.45 0.10
CA GLN A 87 -40.26 -10.98 0.88
C GLN A 87 -39.78 -9.59 0.43
N THR A 88 -39.94 -9.27 -0.86
CA THR A 88 -39.54 -7.97 -1.42
C THR A 88 -40.43 -6.85 -0.90
N ALA A 89 -41.74 -7.10 -0.76
CA ALA A 89 -42.69 -6.15 -0.19
C ALA A 89 -42.41 -5.90 1.30
N ALA A 90 -42.03 -6.93 2.05
CA ALA A 90 -41.61 -6.79 3.44
C ALA A 90 -40.31 -5.95 3.58
N LEU A 91 -39.31 -6.19 2.71
CA LEU A 91 -38.08 -5.42 2.66
C LEU A 91 -38.33 -3.95 2.30
N LEU A 92 -39.17 -3.67 1.31
CA LEU A 92 -39.52 -2.30 0.92
C LEU A 92 -40.21 -1.55 2.07
N LYS A 93 -41.12 -2.21 2.80
CA LYS A 93 -41.76 -1.63 4.00
C LYS A 93 -40.73 -1.37 5.11
N ALA A 94 -39.81 -2.30 5.36
CA ALA A 94 -38.77 -2.13 6.37
C ALA A 94 -37.78 -0.98 6.03
N ILE A 95 -37.34 -0.89 4.77
CA ILE A 95 -36.47 0.20 4.28
C ILE A 95 -37.22 1.53 4.33
N GLY A 96 -38.51 1.54 4.00
CA GLY A 96 -39.39 2.70 4.10
C GLY A 96 -39.51 3.22 5.54
N ALA A 97 -39.73 2.32 6.51
CA ALA A 97 -39.90 2.63 7.92
C ALA A 97 -38.62 3.18 8.58
N LEU A 98 -37.45 2.74 8.12
CA LEU A 98 -36.18 3.17 8.70
C LEU A 98 -35.77 4.56 8.21
N GLY A 99 -35.54 5.51 9.11
CA GLY A 99 -35.17 6.88 8.75
C GLY A 99 -33.81 6.99 8.04
N TRP A 100 -33.63 8.04 7.24
CA TRP A 100 -32.35 8.38 6.59
C TRP A 100 -31.20 8.50 7.60
N ASN A 101 -31.50 8.93 8.84
CA ASN A 101 -30.55 9.09 9.93
C ASN A 101 -29.81 7.81 10.31
N TYR A 102 -30.38 6.63 10.05
CA TYR A 102 -29.73 5.35 10.34
C TYR A 102 -29.15 4.70 9.09
N ILE A 103 -29.87 4.78 7.96
CA ILE A 103 -29.45 4.19 6.69
C ILE A 103 -28.19 4.87 6.17
N ALA A 104 -28.14 6.22 6.18
CA ALA A 104 -27.02 6.96 5.62
C ALA A 104 -25.68 6.68 6.33
N PRO A 105 -25.54 6.83 7.67
CA PRO A 105 -24.27 6.55 8.33
C PRO A 105 -23.91 5.06 8.27
N GLY A 106 -24.88 4.15 8.35
CA GLY A 106 -24.65 2.71 8.19
C GLY A 106 -24.09 2.38 6.81
N ALA A 107 -24.68 2.92 5.75
CA ALA A 107 -24.22 2.72 4.38
C ALA A 107 -22.81 3.30 4.16
N VAL A 108 -22.53 4.50 4.69
CA VAL A 108 -21.20 5.11 4.64
C VAL A 108 -20.18 4.24 5.37
N ALA A 109 -20.49 3.74 6.56
CA ALA A 109 -19.60 2.87 7.32
C ALA A 109 -19.29 1.56 6.57
N VAL A 110 -20.31 0.91 6.00
CA VAL A 110 -20.11 -0.33 5.24
C VAL A 110 -19.32 -0.09 3.96
N LEU A 111 -19.64 0.97 3.21
CA LEU A 111 -18.88 1.35 2.00
C LEU A 111 -17.43 1.68 2.35
N PHE A 112 -17.19 2.39 3.45
CA PHE A 112 -15.84 2.67 3.93
C PHE A 112 -15.06 1.39 4.24
N VAL A 113 -15.68 0.42 4.92
CA VAL A 113 -15.06 -0.89 5.21
C VAL A 113 -14.77 -1.68 3.94
N VAL A 114 -15.69 -1.68 2.97
CA VAL A 114 -15.53 -2.36 1.67
C VAL A 114 -14.36 -1.76 0.89
N LEU A 115 -14.26 -0.43 0.85
CA LEU A 115 -13.24 0.33 0.13
C LEU A 115 -11.89 0.39 0.84
N ARG A 116 -11.81 -0.01 2.11
CA ARG A 116 -10.56 -0.04 2.87
C ARG A 116 -9.63 -1.11 2.33
N ARG A 117 -8.40 -0.70 2.00
CA ARG A 117 -7.35 -1.59 1.53
C ARG A 117 -6.79 -2.37 2.71
N GLY A 118 -6.77 -3.70 2.59
CA GLY A 118 -6.32 -4.61 3.65
C GLY A 118 -4.82 -4.93 3.64
N TYR A 119 -4.06 -4.28 2.76
CA TYR A 119 -2.62 -4.51 2.60
C TYR A 119 -1.93 -3.17 2.33
N THR A 120 -0.70 -3.06 2.79
CA THR A 120 0.14 -1.88 2.65
C THR A 120 1.36 -2.25 1.82
N GLU A 121 1.65 -1.41 0.84
CA GLU A 121 2.76 -1.56 -0.09
C GLU A 121 3.55 -0.28 -0.09
N GLU A 122 4.85 -0.40 0.11
CA GLU A 122 5.78 0.72 0.08
C GLU A 122 6.97 0.33 -0.79
N SER A 123 7.37 1.21 -1.69
CA SER A 123 8.43 0.93 -2.65
C SER A 123 9.44 2.06 -2.70
N LEU A 124 10.70 1.66 -2.84
CA LEU A 124 11.85 2.51 -3.10
C LEU A 124 12.34 2.22 -4.52
N THR A 125 12.16 3.17 -5.43
CA THR A 125 12.68 3.09 -6.79
C THR A 125 13.90 3.98 -6.91
N LEU A 126 15.03 3.40 -7.28
CA LEU A 126 16.27 4.11 -7.54
C LEU A 126 16.44 4.27 -9.04
N LEU A 127 16.76 5.50 -9.45
CA LEU A 127 17.07 5.88 -10.80
C LEU A 127 18.51 6.39 -10.82
N ARG A 128 19.42 5.59 -11.37
CA ARG A 128 20.86 5.87 -11.40
C ARG A 128 21.14 7.23 -12.03
N GLY A 129 21.89 8.08 -11.33
CA GLY A 129 22.24 9.43 -11.78
C GLY A 129 21.10 10.45 -11.73
N LEU A 130 19.87 10.05 -11.38
CA LEU A 130 18.72 10.94 -11.32
C LEU A 130 18.26 11.15 -9.87
N GLY A 131 18.01 10.07 -9.14
CA GLY A 131 17.63 10.15 -7.74
C GLY A 131 16.83 8.95 -7.25
N VAL A 132 16.12 9.19 -6.17
CA VAL A 132 15.36 8.18 -5.43
C VAL A 132 13.90 8.58 -5.38
N GLN A 133 13.02 7.64 -5.70
CA GLN A 133 11.59 7.80 -5.58
C GLN A 133 11.05 6.87 -4.50
N THR A 134 10.40 7.45 -3.50
CA THR A 134 9.64 6.71 -2.49
C THR A 134 8.16 6.73 -2.87
N SER A 135 7.47 5.60 -2.73
CA SER A 135 6.04 5.48 -2.98
C SER A 135 5.41 4.67 -1.86
N SER A 136 4.37 5.22 -1.21
CA SER A 136 3.61 4.54 -0.15
C SER A 136 2.14 4.42 -0.55
N SER A 137 1.60 3.22 -0.39
CA SER A 137 0.21 2.90 -0.68
C SER A 137 -0.73 3.59 0.28
N ALA A 138 -1.82 4.17 -0.25
CA ALA A 138 -2.89 4.70 0.57
C ALA A 138 -3.71 3.60 1.27
N ALA A 139 -4.39 3.99 2.35
CA ALA A 139 -5.24 3.10 3.17
C ALA A 139 -6.56 2.69 2.50
N THR A 140 -6.97 3.37 1.43
CA THR A 140 -8.24 3.15 0.71
C THR A 140 -7.96 2.97 -0.76
N PHE A 141 -8.70 2.09 -1.45
CA PHE A 141 -8.52 1.84 -2.89
C PHE A 141 -8.76 3.08 -3.77
N LEU A 142 -9.55 4.05 -3.29
CA LEU A 142 -9.87 5.27 -4.03
C LEU A 142 -8.77 6.34 -3.96
N LYS A 143 -7.85 6.26 -2.99
CA LYS A 143 -6.84 7.28 -2.78
C LYS A 143 -5.56 6.90 -3.53
N SER A 144 -5.03 7.83 -4.31
CA SER A 144 -3.75 7.66 -4.99
C SER A 144 -2.60 7.46 -3.98
N PRO A 145 -1.61 6.62 -4.30
CA PRO A 145 -0.42 6.45 -3.46
C PRO A 145 0.38 7.76 -3.39
N SER A 146 1.00 8.04 -2.25
CA SER A 146 1.89 9.20 -2.11
C SER A 146 3.23 8.86 -2.72
N ARG A 147 3.71 9.70 -3.64
CA ARG A 147 5.03 9.55 -4.27
C ARG A 147 5.87 10.78 -3.99
N ARG A 148 7.13 10.57 -3.62
CA ARG A 148 8.09 11.64 -3.37
C ARG A 148 9.39 11.29 -4.05
N PHE A 149 9.87 12.19 -4.90
CA PHE A 149 11.14 12.08 -5.60
C PHE A 149 12.18 12.96 -4.92
N ILE A 150 13.39 12.45 -4.78
CA ILE A 150 14.54 13.10 -4.15
C ILE A 150 15.71 13.00 -5.13
N PRO A 151 16.18 14.13 -5.70
CA PRO A 151 17.32 14.15 -6.61
C PRO A 151 18.59 13.64 -5.94
N THR A 152 19.49 13.01 -6.71
CA THR A 152 20.79 12.53 -6.17
C THR A 152 21.62 13.66 -5.57
N SER A 153 21.56 14.87 -6.12
CA SER A 153 22.29 16.06 -5.63
C SER A 153 21.95 16.42 -4.18
N ASP A 154 20.74 16.06 -3.75
CA ASP A 154 20.19 16.45 -2.46
C ASP A 154 20.37 15.33 -1.43
N ILE A 155 20.77 14.13 -1.85
CA ILE A 155 20.98 12.99 -0.95
C ILE A 155 22.36 13.13 -0.31
N GLN A 156 22.41 13.27 1.00
CA GLN A 156 23.67 13.23 1.75
C GLN A 156 24.06 11.80 2.08
N ASP A 157 23.14 11.06 2.72
CA ASP A 157 23.38 9.67 3.10
C ASP A 157 22.06 8.90 3.31
N LEU A 158 22.16 7.58 3.25
CA LEU A 158 21.12 6.62 3.60
C LEU A 158 21.52 5.89 4.87
N LEU A 159 20.69 5.96 5.91
CA LEU A 159 20.98 5.36 7.21
C LEU A 159 19.88 4.40 7.63
N ILE A 160 20.28 3.32 8.30
CA ILE A 160 19.36 2.46 9.03
C ILE A 160 19.44 2.87 10.49
N HIS A 161 18.31 3.26 11.06
CA HIS A 161 18.23 3.66 12.46
C HIS A 161 17.29 2.72 13.22
N GLU A 162 17.57 2.54 14.51
CA GLU A 162 16.74 1.77 15.44
C GLU A 162 15.91 2.71 16.30
N ALA A 163 14.67 2.34 16.57
CA ALA A 163 13.78 3.05 17.49
C ALA A 163 13.09 2.07 18.43
N PHE A 164 12.92 2.50 19.67
CA PHE A 164 12.14 1.77 20.66
C PHE A 164 10.68 2.20 20.56
N ARG A 165 9.78 1.24 20.31
CA ARG A 165 8.33 1.44 20.39
C ARG A 165 7.79 0.58 21.52
N GLY A 166 7.64 1.16 22.70
CA GLY A 166 7.33 0.41 23.92
C GLY A 166 8.50 -0.51 24.27
N PHE A 167 8.28 -1.83 24.20
CA PHE A 167 9.31 -2.86 24.42
C PHE A 167 9.82 -3.51 23.12
N GLU A 168 9.36 -3.06 21.96
CA GLU A 168 9.77 -3.58 20.65
C GLU A 168 10.82 -2.67 20.01
N VAL A 169 11.93 -3.25 19.55
CA VAL A 169 12.92 -2.55 18.74
C VAL A 169 12.51 -2.62 17.27
N ARG A 170 12.33 -1.46 16.64
CA ARG A 170 11.97 -1.33 15.23
C ARG A 170 13.07 -0.64 14.46
N PHE A 171 13.38 -1.17 13.27
CA PHE A 171 14.35 -0.57 12.37
C PHE A 171 13.62 0.21 11.29
N TYR A 172 14.19 1.34 10.88
CA TYR A 172 13.69 2.13 9.76
C TYR A 172 14.83 2.66 8.92
N LEU A 173 14.60 2.72 7.61
CA LEU A 173 15.52 3.27 6.64
C LEU A 173 15.16 4.73 6.39
N LEU A 174 16.14 5.60 6.54
CA LEU A 174 15.98 7.05 6.42
C LEU A 174 16.98 7.63 5.42
N ILE A 175 16.56 8.69 4.74
CA ILE A 175 17.33 9.45 3.76
C ILE A 175 17.55 10.84 4.34
N VAL A 176 18.82 11.24 4.48
CA VAL A 176 19.19 12.59 4.88
C VAL A 176 19.26 13.46 3.64
N VAL A 177 18.37 14.45 3.56
CA VAL A 177 18.25 15.36 2.42
C VAL A 177 18.87 16.71 2.76
N LYS A 178 19.70 17.25 1.86
CA LYS A 178 20.33 18.56 2.00
C LYS A 178 19.28 19.67 1.87
N GLY A 179 19.27 20.57 2.85
CA GLY A 179 18.38 21.74 2.83
C GLY A 179 17.00 21.51 3.43
N GLU A 180 16.65 20.27 3.81
CA GLU A 180 15.46 19.98 4.61
C GLU A 180 15.81 19.74 6.08
N LYS A 181 14.96 20.26 6.98
CA LYS A 181 15.07 19.98 8.42
C LYS A 181 14.51 18.60 8.77
N ASP A 182 13.60 18.09 7.94
CA ASP A 182 12.93 16.82 8.14
C ASP A 182 13.64 15.70 7.40
N ILE A 183 13.80 14.57 8.09
CA ILE A 183 14.39 13.35 7.54
C ILE A 183 13.30 12.57 6.80
N VAL A 184 13.60 12.04 5.62
CA VAL A 184 12.64 11.25 4.85
C VAL A 184 12.77 9.77 5.20
N VAL A 185 11.72 9.20 5.79
CA VAL A 185 11.64 7.75 6.04
C VAL A 185 11.15 7.05 4.77
N VAL A 186 11.90 6.04 4.31
CA VAL A 186 11.58 5.32 3.07
C VAL A 186 10.32 4.47 3.19
N PHE A 187 10.16 3.81 4.33
CA PHE A 187 9.06 2.87 4.61
C PHE A 187 8.31 3.31 5.88
N PRO A 188 7.49 4.38 5.82
CA PRO A 188 6.88 4.99 7.00
C PRO A 188 5.86 4.08 7.70
N GLY A 189 5.11 3.28 6.95
CA GLY A 189 4.05 2.43 7.49
C GLY A 189 4.49 1.01 7.79
N LEU A 190 5.32 0.41 6.93
CA LEU A 190 5.67 -1.01 7.03
C LEU A 190 6.73 -1.32 8.06
N LEU A 191 7.69 -0.40 8.28
CA LEU A 191 8.85 -0.56 9.17
C LEU A 191 9.46 -1.97 9.08
N PRO A 192 10.13 -2.30 7.96
CA PRO A 192 10.59 -3.65 7.69
C PRO A 192 11.64 -4.15 8.68
N ARG A 193 11.78 -5.48 8.78
CA ARG A 193 12.85 -6.11 9.58
C ARG A 193 14.23 -5.70 9.08
N ARG A 194 15.22 -5.67 9.98
CA ARG A 194 16.61 -5.32 9.70
C ARG A 194 17.20 -6.03 8.46
N ALA A 195 16.96 -7.33 8.31
CA ALA A 195 17.48 -8.10 7.17
C ALA A 195 16.99 -7.55 5.81
N ILE A 196 15.71 -7.18 5.71
CA ILE A 196 15.14 -6.58 4.49
C ILE A 196 15.74 -5.18 4.27
N LEU A 197 15.84 -4.38 5.34
CA LEU A 197 16.41 -3.03 5.24
C LEU A 197 17.88 -3.04 4.83
N GLU A 198 18.68 -3.98 5.33
CA GLU A 198 20.09 -4.13 4.96
C GLU A 198 20.24 -4.47 3.47
N GLU A 199 19.39 -5.35 2.93
CA GLU A 199 19.39 -5.68 1.51
C GLU A 199 19.05 -4.46 0.65
N VAL A 200 17.98 -3.74 1.01
CA VAL A 200 17.55 -2.52 0.32
C VAL A 200 18.63 -1.43 0.42
N TRP A 201 19.24 -1.26 1.59
CA TRP A 201 20.29 -0.27 1.81
C TRP A 201 21.56 -0.57 0.99
N ARG A 202 22.02 -1.83 0.99
CA ARG A 202 23.15 -2.26 0.16
C ARG A 202 22.87 -2.04 -1.32
N GLY A 203 21.68 -2.42 -1.78
CA GLY A 203 21.26 -2.22 -3.16
C GLY A 203 21.15 -0.74 -3.55
N ALA A 204 20.56 0.09 -2.68
CA ALA A 204 20.45 1.52 -2.89
C ALA A 204 21.83 2.19 -2.96
N ARG A 205 22.72 1.84 -2.02
CA ARG A 205 24.09 2.39 -1.96
C ARG A 205 24.90 2.03 -3.20
N LYS A 206 24.75 0.79 -3.67
CA LYS A 206 25.35 0.32 -4.92
C LYS A 206 24.89 1.16 -6.12
N CYS A 207 23.59 1.42 -6.23
CA CYS A 207 23.03 2.17 -7.35
C CYS A 207 23.36 3.67 -7.33
N LEU A 208 23.48 4.29 -6.15
CA LEU A 208 23.72 5.73 -6.02
C LEU A 208 25.20 6.11 -6.17
N TRP A 209 26.11 5.39 -5.52
CA TRP A 209 27.52 5.83 -5.41
C TRP A 209 28.51 4.99 -6.22
N GLU A 210 28.24 3.70 -6.47
CA GLU A 210 29.19 2.86 -7.23
C GLU A 210 29.27 3.25 -8.70
N SER A 211 28.27 3.98 -9.21
CA SER A 211 28.29 4.53 -10.57
C SER A 211 29.20 5.72 -10.78
N GLU A 212 29.43 6.53 -9.74
CA GLU A 212 30.30 7.71 -9.84
C GLU A 212 31.79 7.32 -9.86
N GLY A 213 32.13 6.15 -9.31
CA GLY A 213 33.50 5.63 -9.30
C GLY A 213 34.02 5.23 -10.67
N VAL A 214 33.16 4.73 -11.57
CA VAL A 214 33.60 4.23 -12.90
C VAL A 214 33.89 5.38 -13.88
N GLY A 215 33.29 6.57 -13.68
CA GLY A 215 33.54 7.75 -14.53
C GLY A 215 34.91 8.39 -14.29
N ARG A 216 35.34 8.51 -13.02
CA ARG A 216 36.65 9.13 -12.70
C ARG A 216 37.85 8.28 -13.08
N THR A 217 37.74 6.95 -12.99
CA THR A 217 38.90 6.09 -13.30
C THR A 217 39.29 6.14 -14.78
N LYS A 218 38.32 6.31 -15.69
CA LYS A 218 38.58 6.40 -17.13
C LYS A 218 39.23 7.72 -17.55
N GLU A 219 38.83 8.85 -16.97
CA GLU A 219 39.44 10.15 -17.28
C GLU A 219 40.90 10.24 -16.80
N THR A 220 41.25 9.51 -15.74
CA THR A 220 42.62 9.52 -15.20
C THR A 220 43.58 8.64 -16.01
N GLU A 221 43.08 7.56 -16.63
CA GLU A 221 43.88 6.69 -17.51
C GLU A 221 44.10 7.32 -18.91
N ASP A 222 43.08 7.94 -19.51
CA ASP A 222 43.22 8.61 -20.82
C ASP A 222 44.09 9.89 -20.73
N GLY A 223 44.03 10.62 -19.61
CA GLY A 223 44.89 11.79 -19.37
C GLY A 223 46.37 11.43 -19.15
N SER A 224 46.67 10.21 -18.69
CA SER A 224 48.05 9.74 -18.52
C SER A 224 48.63 9.10 -19.79
N ALA A 225 47.80 8.65 -20.73
CA ALA A 225 48.25 8.10 -22.01
C ALA A 225 48.56 9.18 -23.07
N ALA A 226 48.07 10.41 -22.88
CA ALA A 226 48.34 11.55 -23.77
C ALA A 226 49.63 12.32 -23.42
N VAL A 227 50.33 11.94 -22.33
CA VAL A 227 51.62 12.50 -21.93
C VAL A 227 52.66 11.38 -21.89
N LYS A 228 52.98 10.82 -23.06
CA LYS A 228 54.19 10.03 -23.28
C LYS A 228 54.59 10.07 -24.75
#